data_AF-A0A5B7C969-F1
#
_entry.id   AF-A0A5B7C969-F1
#
_cell.length_a   1.000
_cell.length_b   1.000
_cell.length_c   1.000
_cell.angle_alpha   90.00
_cell.angle_beta   90.00
_cell.angle_gamma   90.00
#
_symmetry.space_group_name_H-M   'P 1'
#
loop_
_entity.id
_entity.type
_entity.pdbx_description
1 polymer ?
#
loop_
_entity_poly.entity_id
_entity_poly.type
_entity_poly.pdbx_seq_one_letter_code
_entity_poly.pdbx_strand_id
1 'polypeptide(L)'
;QPPPMSSSVHRRLHGLFTKLTTPTPLPNTPKPIDGRLRALVEKFKKSSDSERFRKSNYGYENTVRRLATAKQFSYIEDILEHQKKYHNITNERFTVRLMSLYGKSGMFE
;
A
#
# COMPACT_ATOMS: atom_id res chain seq x y z
N GLN A 1 -22.36 -38.25 34.29
CA GLN A 1 -22.90 -36.88 34.24
C GLN A 1 -21.73 -35.91 34.27
N PRO A 2 -21.37 -35.25 33.16
CA PRO A 2 -20.25 -34.29 33.13
C PRO A 2 -20.70 -32.86 33.50
N PRO A 3 -19.81 -31.99 34.02
CA PRO A 3 -20.17 -30.67 34.54
C PRO A 3 -20.43 -29.64 33.42
N PRO A 4 -21.21 -28.57 33.69
CA PRO A 4 -21.45 -27.51 32.71
C PRO A 4 -20.21 -26.60 32.57
N MET A 5 -19.65 -26.54 31.37
CA MET A 5 -18.64 -25.54 31.01
C MET A 5 -19.33 -24.21 30.71
N SER A 6 -19.13 -23.23 31.59
CA SER A 6 -19.54 -21.84 31.40
C SER A 6 -18.47 -21.12 30.56
N SER A 7 -18.81 -20.70 29.35
CA SER A 7 -17.97 -19.82 28.54
C SER A 7 -18.54 -18.40 28.55
N SER A 8 -17.76 -17.50 29.14
CA SER A 8 -18.14 -16.13 29.47
C SER A 8 -17.59 -15.13 28.44
N VAL A 9 -18.41 -14.12 28.16
CA VAL A 9 -18.13 -12.81 27.55
C VAL A 9 -17.84 -12.74 26.04
N HIS A 10 -18.91 -12.71 25.23
CA HIS A 10 -18.89 -11.97 23.96
C HIS A 10 -19.19 -10.50 24.25
N ARG A 11 -18.16 -9.67 24.43
CA ARG A 11 -18.32 -8.21 24.50
C ARG A 11 -18.58 -7.68 23.08
N ARG A 12 -19.86 -7.41 22.79
CA ARG A 12 -20.34 -6.66 21.63
C ARG A 12 -19.65 -5.29 21.58
N LEU A 13 -18.83 -5.03 20.56
CA LEU A 13 -18.32 -3.70 20.23
C LEU A 13 -19.39 -2.91 19.48
N HIS A 14 -20.44 -2.46 20.17
CA HIS A 14 -21.33 -1.41 19.69
C HIS A 14 -20.92 -0.09 20.36
N GLY A 15 -20.35 0.85 19.60
CA GLY A 15 -20.27 2.24 20.09
C GLY A 15 -19.12 3.15 19.64
N LEU A 16 -18.33 2.86 18.60
CA LEU A 16 -17.17 3.73 18.26
C LEU A 16 -17.34 4.64 17.04
N PHE A 17 -18.52 4.71 16.41
CA PHE A 17 -18.73 5.61 15.26
C PHE A 17 -19.92 6.55 15.46
N THR A 18 -19.88 7.32 16.55
CA THR A 18 -20.56 8.62 16.59
C THR A 18 -19.65 9.62 17.27
N LYS A 19 -18.98 10.46 16.48
CA LYS A 19 -18.90 11.92 16.70
C LYS A 19 -18.20 12.56 15.50
N LEU A 20 -19.03 13.17 14.66
CA LEU A 20 -18.65 14.21 13.73
C LEU A 20 -18.25 15.44 14.58
N THR A 21 -16.97 15.75 14.63
CA THR A 21 -16.50 17.05 15.12
C THR A 21 -15.66 17.67 14.01
N THR A 22 -16.23 18.71 13.40
CA THR A 22 -15.55 19.68 12.56
C THR A 22 -14.23 20.12 13.18
N PRO A 23 -13.07 20.01 12.50
CA PRO A 23 -11.86 20.65 12.96
C PRO A 23 -11.77 22.07 12.41
N THR A 24 -11.79 23.03 13.33
CA THR A 24 -11.21 24.38 13.21
C THR A 24 -9.85 24.34 12.48
N PRO A 25 -9.54 25.29 11.58
CA PRO A 25 -8.25 25.30 10.87
C PRO A 25 -7.13 25.71 11.82
N LEU A 26 -6.32 24.74 12.25
CA LEU A 26 -5.07 24.92 13.00
C LEU A 26 -3.89 24.87 12.01
N PRO A 27 -2.79 25.63 12.21
CA PRO A 27 -1.81 25.92 11.17
C PRO A 27 -1.19 24.67 10.54
N ASN A 28 -1.27 24.59 9.22
CA ASN A 28 -0.64 23.57 8.39
C ASN A 28 0.89 23.58 8.58
N THR A 29 1.39 22.68 9.41
CA THR A 29 2.78 22.22 9.34
C THR A 29 2.80 20.90 8.55
N PRO A 30 3.42 20.84 7.35
CA PRO A 30 3.52 19.60 6.60
C PRO A 30 4.34 18.57 7.40
N LYS A 31 3.74 17.42 7.70
CA LYS A 31 4.42 16.31 8.39
C LYS A 31 5.51 15.69 7.49
N PRO A 32 6.63 15.18 8.05
CA PRO A 32 7.76 14.57 7.33
C PRO A 32 7.47 13.18 6.70
N ILE A 33 6.19 12.81 6.56
CA ILE A 33 5.74 11.53 5.97
C ILE A 33 6.19 11.42 4.51
N ASP A 34 6.20 12.55 3.80
CA ASP A 34 6.57 12.63 2.39
C ASP A 34 8.02 12.19 2.15
N GLY A 35 8.98 12.64 2.96
CA GLY A 35 10.40 12.31 2.78
C GLY A 35 10.71 10.81 2.89
N ARG A 36 10.02 10.09 3.77
CA ARG A 36 10.20 8.63 3.92
C ARG A 36 9.58 7.84 2.76
N LEU A 37 8.43 8.29 2.26
CA LEU A 37 7.76 7.65 1.12
C LEU A 37 8.51 7.94 -0.18
N ARG A 38 9.03 9.16 -0.34
CA ARG A 38 9.94 9.50 -1.43
C ARG A 38 11.20 8.64 -1.42
N ALA A 39 11.87 8.50 -0.27
CA ALA A 39 13.03 7.62 -0.15
C ALA A 39 12.70 6.15 -0.48
N LEU A 40 11.47 5.69 -0.18
CA LEU A 40 10.99 4.37 -0.57
C LEU A 40 10.87 4.24 -2.09
N VAL A 41 10.29 5.24 -2.77
CA VAL A 41 10.16 5.30 -4.23
C VAL A 41 11.54 5.27 -4.89
N GLU A 42 12.48 6.11 -4.45
CA GLU A 42 13.83 6.15 -4.99
C GLU A 42 14.57 4.82 -4.80
N LYS A 43 14.46 4.22 -3.60
CA LYS A 43 15.05 2.90 -3.34
C LYS A 43 14.43 1.82 -4.23
N PHE A 44 13.12 1.87 -4.46
CA PHE A 44 12.43 0.93 -5.34
C PHE A 44 12.92 1.07 -6.79
N LYS A 45 13.02 2.29 -7.31
CA LYS A 45 13.52 2.59 -8.66
C LYS A 45 14.95 2.08 -8.82
N LYS A 46 15.85 2.44 -7.90
CA LYS A 46 17.25 1.94 -7.90
C LYS A 46 17.35 0.42 -7.80
N SER A 47 16.50 -0.21 -6.99
CA SER A 47 16.49 -1.68 -6.89
C SER A 47 15.99 -2.34 -8.18
N SER A 48 15.11 -1.65 -8.92
CA SER A 48 14.54 -2.12 -10.18
C SER A 48 15.56 -2.24 -11.31
N ASP A 49 16.74 -1.62 -11.20
CA ASP A 49 17.82 -1.82 -12.17
C ASP A 49 18.34 -3.27 -12.14
N SER A 50 18.18 -3.98 -11.01
CA SER A 50 18.52 -5.40 -10.89
C SER A 50 17.44 -6.31 -11.47
N GLU A 51 17.82 -7.18 -12.41
CA GLU A 51 16.91 -8.19 -12.97
C GLU A 51 16.36 -9.16 -11.90
N ARG A 52 17.19 -9.51 -10.92
CA ARG A 52 16.77 -10.36 -9.79
C ARG A 52 15.63 -9.71 -9.01
N PHE A 53 15.70 -8.39 -8.80
CA PHE A 53 14.63 -7.66 -8.14
C PHE A 53 13.35 -7.66 -8.99
N ARG A 54 13.47 -7.39 -10.29
CA ARG A 54 12.31 -7.41 -11.22
C ARG A 54 11.60 -8.77 -11.28
N LYS A 55 12.31 -9.87 -11.01
CA LYS A 55 11.71 -11.22 -10.91
C LYS A 55 10.94 -11.44 -9.60
N SER A 56 11.25 -10.71 -8.52
CA SER A 56 10.64 -10.87 -7.20
C SER A 56 9.32 -10.11 -7.03
N ASN A 57 8.26 -10.77 -6.56
CA ASN A 57 6.98 -10.12 -6.25
C ASN A 57 7.05 -9.24 -4.99
N TYR A 58 7.81 -9.69 -3.98
CA TYR A 58 7.76 -9.12 -2.63
C TYR A 58 8.09 -7.63 -2.60
N GLY A 59 9.11 -7.21 -3.35
CA GLY A 59 9.54 -5.80 -3.42
C GLY A 59 8.44 -4.88 -3.97
N TYR A 60 7.70 -5.35 -4.97
CA TYR A 60 6.60 -4.62 -5.59
C TYR A 60 5.40 -4.55 -4.65
N GLU A 61 4.91 -5.71 -4.17
CA GLU A 61 3.72 -5.77 -3.32
C GLU A 61 3.90 -4.97 -2.04
N ASN A 62 5.06 -5.08 -1.39
CA ASN A 62 5.34 -4.34 -0.17
C ASN A 62 5.41 -2.82 -0.41
N THR A 63 5.98 -2.38 -1.53
CA THR A 63 6.09 -0.95 -1.86
C THR A 63 4.72 -0.37 -2.19
N VAL A 64 3.98 -1.01 -3.10
CA VAL A 64 2.63 -0.58 -3.51
C VAL A 64 1.68 -0.54 -2.31
N ARG A 65 1.68 -1.58 -1.46
CA ARG A 65 0.85 -1.63 -0.24
C ARG A 65 1.14 -0.46 0.71
N ARG A 66 2.41 -0.13 0.93
CA ARG A 66 2.82 0.97 1.81
C ARG A 66 2.39 2.33 1.26
N LEU A 67 2.55 2.54 -0.05
CA LEU A 67 2.13 3.77 -0.71
C LEU A 67 0.60 3.91 -0.73
N ALA A 68 -0.13 2.83 -1.01
CA ALA A 68 -1.59 2.80 -1.02
C ALA A 68 -2.17 3.08 0.37
N THR A 69 -1.58 2.49 1.42
CA THR A 69 -1.97 2.76 2.82
C THR A 69 -1.79 4.23 3.18
N ALA A 70 -0.81 4.90 2.59
CA ALA A 70 -0.55 6.33 2.77
C ALA A 70 -1.31 7.24 1.79
N LYS A 71 -2.19 6.66 0.95
CA LYS A 71 -2.92 7.34 -0.13
C LYS A 71 -2.02 8.14 -1.09
N GLN A 72 -0.77 7.69 -1.29
CA GLN A 72 0.17 8.31 -2.22
C GLN A 72 0.08 7.65 -3.60
N PHE A 73 -1.03 7.87 -4.30
CA PHE A 73 -1.30 7.22 -5.59
C PHE A 73 -0.37 7.70 -6.71
N SER A 74 0.01 8.98 -6.71
CA SER A 74 0.99 9.52 -7.66
C SER A 74 2.34 8.79 -7.59
N TYR A 75 2.79 8.41 -6.40
CA TYR A 75 3.99 7.60 -6.22
C TYR A 75 3.81 6.15 -6.68
N ILE A 76 2.60 5.61 -6.66
CA ILE A 76 2.30 4.29 -7.22
C ILE A 76 2.38 4.35 -8.75
N GLU A 77 1.78 5.37 -9.37
CA GLU A 77 1.89 5.61 -10.81
C GLU A 77 3.34 5.75 -11.24
N ASP A 78 4.10 6.60 -10.55
CA ASP A 78 5.51 6.85 -10.84
C ASP A 78 6.35 5.55 -10.80
N ILE A 79 6.17 4.71 -9.77
CA ILE A 79 6.93 3.46 -9.72
C ILE A 79 6.50 2.44 -10.78
N LEU A 80 5.21 2.40 -11.15
CA LEU A 80 4.69 1.48 -12.17
C LEU A 80 5.11 1.92 -13.57
N GLU A 81 5.04 3.22 -13.87
CA GLU A 81 5.51 3.82 -15.12
C GLU A 81 7.01 3.58 -15.30
N HIS A 82 7.79 3.77 -14.23
CA HIS A 82 9.23 3.50 -14.24
C HIS A 82 9.58 2.05 -14.64
N GLN A 83 8.66 1.08 -14.48
CA GLN A 83 8.92 -0.30 -14.90
C GLN A 83 8.82 -0.52 -16.40
N LYS A 84 8.08 0.32 -17.12
CA LYS A 84 7.80 0.12 -18.55
C LYS A 84 9.06 0.23 -19.41
N LYS A 85 10.12 0.90 -18.92
CA LYS A 85 11.41 1.02 -19.61
C LYS A 85 12.20 -0.31 -19.69
N TYR A 86 11.90 -1.29 -18.85
CA TYR A 86 12.63 -2.55 -18.83
C TYR A 86 12.06 -3.54 -19.85
N HIS A 87 12.93 -4.31 -20.51
CA HIS A 87 12.55 -5.32 -21.51
C HIS A 87 11.54 -6.36 -20.97
N ASN A 88 11.46 -6.53 -19.64
CA ASN A 88 10.50 -7.41 -18.99
C ASN A 88 9.04 -7.05 -19.30
N ILE A 89 8.74 -5.84 -19.80
CA ILE A 89 7.39 -5.44 -20.21
C ILE A 89 6.79 -6.32 -21.32
N THR A 90 7.63 -7.02 -22.11
CA THR A 90 7.17 -7.99 -23.11
C THR A 90 6.83 -9.36 -22.51
N ASN A 91 7.18 -9.58 -21.23
CA ASN A 91 6.87 -10.81 -20.52
C ASN A 91 5.48 -10.70 -19.87
N GLU A 92 4.57 -11.59 -20.27
CA GLU A 92 3.19 -11.62 -19.77
C GLU A 92 3.11 -11.64 -18.24
N ARG A 93 3.89 -12.50 -17.57
CA ARG A 93 3.87 -12.60 -16.11
C ARG A 93 4.27 -11.29 -15.44
N PHE A 94 5.24 -10.58 -16.00
CA PHE A 94 5.65 -9.27 -15.49
C PHE A 94 4.56 -8.22 -15.70
N THR A 95 3.96 -8.16 -16.89
CA THR A 95 2.91 -7.18 -17.21
C THR A 95 1.63 -7.41 -16.40
N VAL A 96 1.18 -8.67 -16.28
CA VAL A 96 0.06 -9.06 -15.41
C VAL A 96 0.31 -8.65 -13.96
N ARG A 97 1.56 -8.74 -13.48
CA ARG A 97 1.92 -8.27 -12.14
C ARG A 97 1.72 -6.76 -12.01
N LEU A 98 2.18 -5.95 -12.96
CA LEU A 98 1.99 -4.50 -12.91
C LEU A 98 0.50 -4.13 -12.89
N MET A 99 -0.31 -4.76 -13.76
CA MET A 99 -1.77 -4.57 -13.78
C MET A 99 -2.42 -4.98 -12.46
N SER A 100 -2.02 -6.13 -11.91
CA SER A 100 -2.54 -6.64 -10.63
C SER A 100 -2.21 -5.69 -9.48
N LEU A 101 -1.02 -5.09 -9.47
CA LEU A 101 -0.61 -4.13 -8.44
C LEU A 101 -1.42 -2.83 -8.52
N TYR A 102 -1.71 -2.36 -9.74
CA TYR A 102 -2.60 -1.23 -9.96
C TYR A 102 -4.02 -1.52 -9.46
N GLY A 103 -4.57 -2.70 -9.75
CA GLY A 103 -5.87 -3.10 -9.19
C GLY A 103 -5.85 -3.18 -7.65
N LYS A 104 -4.81 -3.81 -7.08
CA LYS A 104 -4.65 -3.97 -5.62
C LYS A 104 -4.39 -2.65 -4.87
N SER A 105 -3.95 -1.59 -5.54
CA SER A 105 -3.67 -0.31 -4.89
C SER A 105 -4.93 0.48 -4.54
N GLY A 106 -6.10 0.10 -5.06
CA GLY A 106 -7.35 0.83 -4.81
C GLY A 106 -7.53 2.07 -5.69
N MET A 107 -6.77 2.19 -6.78
CA MET A 107 -6.78 3.35 -7.68
C MET A 107 -7.93 3.31 -8.72
N PHE A 108 -9.05 2.65 -8.41
CA PHE A 108 -10.16 2.41 -9.33
C PHE A 108 -11.41 3.24 -9.00
N GLU A 109 -11.21 4.50 -8.61
CA GLU A 109 -12.32 5.49 -8.55
C GLU A 109 -12.60 6.09 -9.93
#